data_AF-A0A952R469-F1
#
_entry.id   AF-A0A952R469-F1
#
_cell.length_a   1.000
_cell.length_b   1.000
_cell.length_c   1.000
_cell.angle_alpha   90.00
_cell.angle_beta   90.00
_cell.angle_gamma   90.00
#
_symmetry.space_group_name_H-M   'P 1'
#
loop_
_entity.id
_entity.type
_entity.pdbx_description
1 polymer ?
#
loop_
_entity_poly.entity_id
_entity_poly.type
_entity_poly.pdbx_seq_one_letter_code
_entity_poly.pdbx_strand_id
1 'polypeptide(L)'
;MSGVLARRGPHPLLVVLALVGCLHAFFLLGVELDRTLIHNREIVRLSADVAALEREVSEMRQVAAHASDPVYRETLARALGYVYPHEKLIVTDRR
;
A
#
# COMPACT_ATOMS: atom_id res chain seq x y z
N MET A 1 49.30 -9.51 -50.97
CA MET A 1 49.10 -10.36 -49.77
C MET A 1 47.66 -10.23 -49.30
N SER A 2 46.73 -10.68 -50.15
CA SER A 2 45.29 -10.55 -49.97
C SER A 2 44.71 -11.95 -50.11
N GLY A 3 44.66 -12.67 -48.99
CA GLY A 3 44.18 -14.04 -48.99
C GLY A 3 43.72 -14.43 -47.60
N VAL A 4 42.43 -14.75 -47.53
CA VAL A 4 41.81 -15.55 -46.45
C VAL A 4 41.45 -14.78 -45.17
N LEU A 5 40.63 -13.74 -45.31
CA LEU A 5 39.52 -13.59 -44.36
C LEU A 5 38.47 -14.61 -44.78
N ALA A 6 38.65 -15.86 -44.33
CA ALA A 6 37.68 -16.91 -44.50
C ALA A 6 36.33 -16.37 -43.98
N ARG A 7 35.35 -16.23 -44.87
CA ARG A 7 33.93 -16.10 -44.51
C ARG A 7 33.53 -17.38 -43.76
N ARG A 8 33.91 -17.49 -42.49
CA ARG A 8 33.24 -18.36 -41.54
C ARG A 8 32.04 -17.56 -41.08
N GLY A 9 30.89 -17.83 -41.68
CA GLY A 9 29.61 -17.36 -41.13
C GLY A 9 29.53 -17.71 -39.64
N PRO A 10 28.71 -17.01 -38.86
CA PRO A 10 28.60 -17.26 -37.43
C PRO A 10 28.34 -18.76 -37.21
N HIS A 11 29.15 -19.37 -36.34
CA HIS A 11 29.05 -20.80 -36.07
C HIS A 11 27.60 -21.09 -35.62
N PRO A 12 26.89 -22.05 -36.22
CA PRO A 12 25.45 -22.24 -35.98
C PRO A 12 25.14 -22.46 -34.48
N LEU A 13 26.05 -23.11 -33.75
CA LEU A 13 25.96 -23.22 -32.28
C LEU A 13 25.90 -21.87 -31.56
N LEU A 14 26.69 -20.88 -31.99
CA LEU A 14 26.68 -19.54 -31.38
C LEU A 14 25.37 -18.81 -31.68
N VAL A 15 24.80 -19.01 -32.87
CA VAL A 15 23.49 -18.44 -33.23
C VAL A 15 22.39 -19.07 -32.37
N VAL A 16 22.38 -20.40 -32.24
CA VAL A 16 21.42 -21.10 -31.37
C VAL A 16 21.58 -20.68 -29.92
N LEU A 17 22.81 -20.60 -29.41
CA LEU A 17 23.09 -20.15 -28.05
C LEU A 17 22.60 -18.71 -27.82
N ALA A 18 22.84 -17.81 -28.77
CA ALA A 18 22.36 -16.43 -28.70
C ALA A 18 20.84 -16.36 -28.69
N LEU A 19 20.16 -17.15 -29.54
CA LEU A 19 18.69 -17.21 -29.58
C LEU A 19 18.10 -17.72 -28.26
N VAL A 20 18.67 -18.81 -27.70
CA VAL A 20 18.25 -19.35 -26.41
C VAL A 20 18.51 -18.34 -25.30
N GLY A 21 19.67 -17.68 -25.29
CA GLY A 21 20.01 -16.64 -24.32
C GLY A 21 19.06 -15.44 -24.40
N CYS A 22 18.73 -14.98 -25.60
CA CYS A 22 17.75 -13.91 -25.80
C CYS A 22 16.37 -14.34 -25.30
N LEU A 23 15.90 -15.53 -25.66
CA LEU A 23 14.62 -16.05 -25.18
C LEU A 23 14.57 -16.13 -23.65
N HIS A 24 15.64 -16.61 -23.04
CA HIS A 24 15.77 -16.68 -21.58
C HIS A 24 15.76 -15.29 -20.93
N ALA A 25 16.49 -14.32 -21.49
CA ALA A 25 16.50 -12.95 -21.00
C ALA A 25 15.10 -12.30 -21.11
N PHE A 26 14.39 -12.50 -22.22
CA PHE A 26 13.00 -12.03 -22.37
C PHE A 26 12.07 -12.66 -21.34
N PHE A 27 12.23 -13.95 -21.07
CA PHE A 27 11.45 -14.64 -20.05
C PHE A 27 11.69 -14.05 -18.65
N LEU A 28 12.96 -13.83 -18.26
CA LEU A 28 13.29 -13.22 -16.98
C LEU A 28 12.75 -11.80 -16.85
N LEU A 29 12.87 -11.00 -17.91
CA LEU A 29 12.30 -9.64 -17.95
C LEU A 29 10.78 -9.66 -17.74
N GLY A 30 10.08 -10.61 -18.38
CA GLY A 30 8.64 -10.76 -18.21
C GLY A 30 8.24 -11.12 -16.78
N VAL A 31 8.94 -12.09 -16.18
CA VAL A 31 8.68 -12.51 -14.78
C VAL A 31 8.97 -11.37 -13.80
N GLU A 32 10.06 -10.62 -14.01
CA GLU A 32 10.42 -9.50 -13.13
C GLU A 32 9.41 -8.35 -13.25
N LEU A 33 8.93 -8.06 -14.48
CA LEU A 33 7.86 -7.08 -14.70
C LEU A 33 6.57 -7.49 -13.98
N ASP A 34 6.13 -8.74 -14.14
CA ASP A 34 4.95 -9.25 -13.45
C ASP A 34 5.09 -9.17 -11.93
N ARG A 35 6.23 -9.61 -11.40
CA ARG A 35 6.57 -9.49 -9.98
C ARG A 35 6.48 -8.04 -9.52
N THR A 36 7.09 -7.12 -10.24
CA THR A 36 7.10 -5.68 -9.91
C THR A 36 5.69 -5.10 -9.92
N LEU A 37 4.85 -5.48 -10.89
CA LEU A 37 3.47 -5.01 -10.99
C LEU A 37 2.59 -5.51 -9.83
N ILE A 38 2.74 -6.77 -9.44
CA ILE A 38 2.01 -7.35 -8.30
C ILE A 38 2.46 -6.70 -6.99
N HIS A 39 3.78 -6.60 -6.76
CA HIS A 39 4.33 -6.01 -5.54
C HIS A 39 3.94 -4.53 -5.40
N ASN A 40 3.91 -3.77 -6.49
CA ASN A 40 3.48 -2.38 -6.46
C ASN A 40 2.01 -2.22 -6.05
N ARG A 41 1.11 -3.14 -6.47
CA ARG A 41 -0.28 -3.11 -6.03
C ARG A 41 -0.42 -3.36 -4.53
N GLU A 42 0.36 -4.32 -4.01
CA GLU A 42 0.37 -4.61 -2.58
C GLU A 42 0.93 -3.43 -1.77
N ILE A 43 2.00 -2.79 -2.23
CA ILE A 43 2.57 -1.58 -1.60
C ILE A 43 1.55 -0.44 -1.55
N VAL A 44 0.83 -0.18 -2.65
CA VAL A 44 -0.18 0.88 -2.71
C VAL A 44 -1.32 0.61 -1.74
N ARG A 45 -1.80 -0.63 -1.67
CA ARG A 45 -2.83 -1.00 -0.70
C ARG A 45 -2.35 -0.85 0.74
N LEU A 46 -1.18 -1.41 1.07
CA LEU A 46 -0.65 -1.36 2.43
C LEU A 46 -0.35 0.06 2.88
N SER A 47 0.15 0.92 1.99
CA SER A 47 0.40 2.33 2.29
C SER A 47 -0.90 3.11 2.55
N ALA A 48 -1.99 2.79 1.85
CA ALA A 48 -3.31 3.35 2.14
C ALA A 48 -3.82 2.91 3.52
N ASP A 49 -3.66 1.63 3.86
CA ASP A 49 -4.06 1.08 5.16
C ASP A 49 -3.25 1.72 6.30
N VAL A 50 -1.94 1.88 6.14
CA VAL A 50 -1.07 2.58 7.11
C VAL A 50 -1.50 4.03 7.27
N ALA A 51 -1.75 4.75 6.18
CA ALA A 51 -2.20 6.15 6.26
C ALA A 51 -3.56 6.29 6.96
N ALA A 52 -4.46 5.33 6.81
CA ALA A 52 -5.73 5.31 7.54
C ALA A 52 -5.52 5.09 9.04
N LEU A 53 -4.68 4.12 9.42
CA LEU A 53 -4.34 3.86 10.82
C LEU A 53 -3.64 5.05 11.49
N GLU A 54 -2.72 5.71 10.79
CA GLU A 54 -2.03 6.89 11.32
C GLU A 54 -3.00 8.04 11.61
N ARG A 55 -4.02 8.23 10.75
CA ARG A 55 -5.09 9.21 11.00
C ARG A 55 -5.90 8.86 12.23
N GLU A 56 -6.34 7.61 12.35
CA GLU A 56 -7.12 7.14 13.49
C GLU A 56 -6.33 7.30 14.80
N VAL A 57 -5.05 6.91 14.81
CA VAL A 57 -4.17 7.10 15.98
C VAL A 57 -3.99 8.58 16.31
N SER A 58 -3.88 9.46 15.30
CA SER A 58 -3.80 10.90 15.51
C SER A 58 -5.07 11.45 16.17
N GLU A 59 -6.24 11.05 15.71
CA GLU A 59 -7.53 11.41 16.31
C GLU A 59 -7.63 10.94 17.77
N MET A 60 -7.27 9.68 18.04
CA MET A 60 -7.24 9.15 19.41
C MET A 60 -6.27 9.91 20.31
N ARG A 61 -5.10 10.32 19.79
CA ARG A 61 -4.13 11.13 20.54
C ARG A 61 -4.68 12.50 20.87
N GLN A 62 -5.45 13.12 19.98
CA GLN A 62 -6.13 14.38 20.26
C GLN A 62 -7.16 14.23 21.38
N VAL A 63 -7.96 13.16 21.35
CA VAL A 63 -8.89 12.86 22.45
C VAL A 63 -8.13 12.66 23.76
N ALA A 64 -7.04 11.89 23.74
CA ALA A 64 -6.20 11.63 24.92
C ALA A 64 -5.57 12.91 25.49
N ALA A 65 -5.17 13.87 24.63
CA ALA A 65 -4.62 15.14 25.06
C ALA A 65 -5.62 16.00 25.86
N HIS A 66 -6.91 15.87 25.57
CA HIS A 66 -7.99 16.59 26.27
C HIS A 66 -8.65 15.74 27.37
N ALA A 67 -8.17 14.52 27.63
CA ALA A 67 -8.79 13.60 28.56
C ALA A 67 -8.77 14.08 30.02
N SER A 68 -7.88 15.01 30.38
CA SER A 68 -7.84 15.62 31.71
C SER A 68 -8.79 16.82 31.86
N ASP A 69 -9.38 17.33 30.78
CA ASP A 69 -10.31 18.45 30.81
C ASP A 69 -11.73 17.96 31.21
N PRO A 70 -12.26 18.39 32.37
CA PRO A 70 -13.58 17.98 32.84
C PRO A 70 -14.72 18.43 31.91
N VAL A 71 -14.60 19.59 31.25
CA VAL A 71 -15.63 20.10 30.33
C VAL A 71 -15.65 19.27 29.05
N TYR A 72 -14.47 18.95 28.51
CA TYR A 72 -14.33 18.07 27.36
C TYR A 72 -14.91 16.67 27.64
N ARG A 73 -14.57 16.08 28.80
CA ARG A 73 -15.09 14.77 29.22
C ARG A 73 -16.60 14.75 29.33
N GLU A 74 -17.20 15.76 29.94
CA GLU A 74 -18.65 15.83 30.05
C GLU A 74 -19.31 15.97 28.69
N THR A 75 -18.76 16.82 27.82
CA THR A 75 -19.26 17.00 26.44
C THR A 75 -19.18 15.69 25.64
N LEU A 76 -18.05 14.97 25.75
CA LEU A 76 -17.86 13.67 25.11
C LEU A 76 -18.84 12.61 25.68
N ALA A 77 -19.03 12.58 27.00
CA ALA A 77 -19.97 11.67 27.63
C ALA A 77 -21.40 11.91 27.13
N ARG A 78 -21.82 13.18 27.01
CA ARG A 78 -23.13 13.57 26.49
C ARG A 78 -23.29 13.16 25.02
N ALA A 79 -22.25 13.35 24.19
CA ALA A 79 -22.25 12.94 22.79
C ALA A 79 -22.34 11.42 22.60
N LEU A 80 -21.79 10.64 23.54
CA LEU A 80 -21.91 9.18 23.60
C LEU A 80 -23.25 8.73 24.20
N GLY A 81 -24.14 9.65 24.56
CA GLY A 81 -25.46 9.36 25.13
C GLY A 81 -25.44 9.01 26.62
N TYR A 82 -24.34 9.28 27.32
CA TYR A 82 -24.30 9.11 28.77
C TYR A 82 -25.14 10.18 29.47
N VAL A 83 -25.99 9.75 30.38
CA VAL A 83 -26.86 10.60 31.21
C VAL A 83 -26.64 10.19 32.65
N TYR A 84 -26.48 11.16 33.56
CA TYR A 84 -26.24 10.83 34.96
C TYR A 84 -27.49 10.18 35.60
N PRO A 85 -27.33 9.33 36.62
CA PRO A 85 -28.44 8.62 37.26
C PRO A 85 -29.56 9.51 37.82
N HIS A 86 -29.24 10.77 38.12
CA HIS A 86 -30.17 11.77 38.66
C HIS A 86 -30.71 12.74 37.61
N GLU A 87 -30.23 12.67 36.37
CA GLU A 87 -30.72 13.48 35.27
C GLU A 87 -31.86 12.76 34.51
N LYS A 88 -32.84 13.53 34.03
CA LYS A 88 -33.88 13.02 33.13
C LYS A 88 -33.61 13.51 31.71
N LEU A 89 -33.42 12.58 30.79
CA LEU A 89 -33.36 12.87 29.35
C LEU A 89 -34.79 13.05 28.81
N ILE A 90 -35.09 14.24 28.28
CA ILE A 90 -36.37 14.51 27.62
C ILE A 90 -36.11 14.49 26.11
N VAL A 91 -36.62 13.44 25.43
CA VAL A 91 -36.58 13.36 23.96
C VAL A 91 -37.89 13.90 23.43
N THR A 92 -37.89 15.15 22.96
CA THR A 92 -39.02 15.71 22.21
C THR A 92 -38.93 15.26 20.75
N ASP A 93 -39.80 14.32 20.36
CA ASP A 93 -40.01 13.97 18.96
C ASP A 93 -40.70 15.15 18.25
N ARG A 94 -39.98 15.78 17.32
CA ARG A 94 -40.51 16.87 16.50
C ARG A 94 -40.92 16.26 15.16
N ARG A 95 -42.11 15.67 15.12
CA ARG A 95 -42.82 15.42 13.86
C ARG A 95 -43.33 16.72 13.25
#